data_AF-A0A401U0M4-F1
#
_entry.id   AF-A0A401U0M4-F1
#
_cell.length_a   1.000
_cell.length_b   1.000
_cell.length_c   1.000
_cell.angle_alpha   90.00
_cell.angle_beta   90.00
_cell.angle_gamma   90.00
#
_symmetry.space_group_name_H-M   'P 1'
#
loop_
_entity.id
_entity.type
_entity.pdbx_description
1 polymer ?
#
loop_
_entity_poly.entity_id
_entity_poly.type
_entity_poly.pdbx_seq_one_letter_code
_entity_poly.pdbx_strand_id
1 'polypeptide(L)'
;MLRKLGVVGKFVEFFGPGLDFLSVADKATIGNMAPEYGATCGFFPVDAATIDYLKTSGRKADRVKLVQAYAKAQGLFRTAKSADPVFTTTLTLDLADVVPSMAGPKRPEGRIALPAVSTGFATALVGEYKKPEGEQKRYAVEGRDFDLGHGDVV
;
A
#
# COMPACT_ATOMS: atom_id res chain seq x y z
N MET A 1 9.14 3.33 5.10
CA MET A 1 10.06 2.38 5.77
C MET A 1 11.02 1.73 4.78
N LEU A 2 10.53 0.96 3.79
CA LEU A 2 11.38 0.26 2.80
C LEU A 2 12.32 1.19 2.01
N ARG A 3 11.82 2.32 1.52
CA ARG A 3 12.66 3.32 0.84
C ARG A 3 13.77 3.89 1.73
N LYS A 4 13.51 4.07 3.03
CA LYS A 4 14.50 4.53 4.02
C LYS A 4 15.57 3.46 4.27
N LEU A 5 15.19 2.17 4.24
CA LEU A 5 16.14 1.07 4.38
C LEU A 5 17.05 0.92 3.14
N GLY A 6 16.58 1.31 1.95
CA GLY A 6 17.36 1.18 0.72
C GLY A 6 17.37 -0.25 0.18
N VAL A 7 16.26 -0.63 -0.46
CA VAL A 7 16.05 -1.99 -1.01
C VAL A 7 16.27 -2.07 -2.53
N VAL A 8 17.00 -1.11 -3.11
CA VAL A 8 17.30 -1.08 -4.55
C VAL A 8 18.01 -2.35 -4.99
N GLY A 9 17.44 -3.04 -5.99
CA GLY A 9 17.98 -4.28 -6.54
C GLY A 9 17.80 -5.52 -5.67
N LYS A 10 17.04 -5.43 -4.57
CA LYS A 10 16.79 -6.53 -3.62
C LYS A 10 15.38 -7.08 -3.75
N PHE A 11 15.18 -8.30 -3.26
CA PHE A 11 13.85 -8.87 -3.07
C PHE A 11 13.32 -8.45 -1.71
N VAL A 12 12.04 -8.08 -1.66
CA VAL A 12 11.30 -7.84 -0.43
C VAL A 12 10.25 -8.94 -0.33
N GLU A 13 10.40 -9.82 0.65
CA GLU A 13 9.43 -10.86 0.96
C GLU A 13 8.68 -10.52 2.24
N PHE A 14 7.35 -10.64 2.18
CA PHE A 14 6.47 -10.36 3.29
C PHE A 14 6.13 -11.65 4.04
N PHE A 15 6.20 -11.62 5.37
CA PHE A 15 5.95 -12.77 6.24
C PHE A 15 5.31 -12.34 7.57
N GLY A 16 5.01 -13.31 8.44
CA GLY A 16 4.41 -13.08 9.75
C GLY A 16 2.88 -13.21 9.77
N PRO A 17 2.25 -13.06 10.95
CA PRO A 17 0.83 -13.34 11.16
C PRO A 17 -0.09 -12.33 10.46
N GLY A 18 0.38 -11.11 10.19
CA GLY A 18 -0.40 -10.08 9.49
C GLY A 18 -0.91 -10.51 8.11
N LEU A 19 -0.21 -11.44 7.44
CA LEU A 19 -0.60 -11.94 6.12
C LEU A 19 -1.94 -12.70 6.10
N ASP A 20 -2.37 -13.23 7.26
CA ASP A 20 -3.66 -13.92 7.39
C ASP A 20 -4.86 -12.95 7.35
N PHE A 21 -4.60 -11.66 7.53
CA PHE A 21 -5.61 -10.59 7.48
C PHE A 21 -5.60 -9.81 6.16
N LEU A 22 -4.72 -10.17 5.22
CA LEU A 22 -4.60 -9.50 3.93
C LEU A 22 -5.21 -10.35 2.81
N SER A 23 -6.12 -9.75 2.05
CA SER A 23 -6.64 -10.35 0.82
C SER A 23 -5.56 -10.41 -0.27
N VAL A 24 -5.80 -11.18 -1.34
CA VAL A 24 -4.91 -11.17 -2.50
C VAL A 24 -4.88 -9.79 -3.17
N ALA A 25 -5.99 -9.04 -3.12
CA ALA A 25 -6.02 -7.67 -3.64
C ALA A 25 -5.09 -6.76 -2.83
N ASP A 26 -5.13 -6.82 -1.49
CA ASP A 26 -4.23 -6.01 -0.64
C ASP A 26 -2.76 -6.38 -0.89
N LYS A 27 -2.46 -7.68 -0.95
CA LYS A 27 -1.11 -8.19 -1.28
C LYS A 27 -0.65 -7.69 -2.65
N ALA A 28 -1.53 -7.71 -3.65
CA ALA A 28 -1.23 -7.21 -4.99
C ALA A 28 -1.00 -5.69 -5.00
N THR A 29 -1.78 -4.91 -4.24
CA THR A 29 -1.57 -3.46 -4.11
C THR A 29 -0.20 -3.15 -3.52
N ILE A 30 0.21 -3.86 -2.46
CA ILE A 30 1.53 -3.69 -1.85
C ILE A 30 2.63 -4.10 -2.84
N GLY A 31 2.48 -5.26 -3.48
CA GLY A 31 3.45 -5.78 -4.45
C GLY A 31 3.60 -4.89 -5.69
N ASN A 32 2.51 -4.26 -6.15
CA ASN A 32 2.51 -3.31 -7.25
C ASN A 32 3.38 -2.08 -6.96
N MET A 33 3.48 -1.65 -5.70
CA MET A 33 4.28 -0.50 -5.29
C MET A 33 5.79 -0.77 -5.21
N ALA A 34 6.26 -1.96 -5.63
CA ALA A 34 7.66 -2.34 -5.57
C ALA A 34 8.64 -1.36 -6.25
N PRO A 35 8.34 -0.84 -7.46
CA PRO A 35 9.18 0.17 -8.09
C PRO A 35 9.32 1.45 -7.25
N GLU A 36 8.27 1.88 -6.55
CA GLU A 36 8.21 3.13 -5.77
C GLU A 36 9.08 3.08 -4.51
N TYR A 37 9.26 1.90 -3.91
CA TYR A 37 10.22 1.69 -2.82
C TYR A 37 11.56 1.08 -3.27
N GLY A 38 11.71 0.83 -4.57
CA GLY A 38 12.96 0.46 -5.24
C GLY A 38 13.27 -1.03 -5.28
N ALA A 39 12.40 -1.91 -4.80
CA ALA A 39 12.67 -3.35 -4.81
C ALA A 39 12.57 -3.95 -6.22
N THR A 40 13.33 -5.01 -6.48
CA THR A 40 13.20 -5.80 -7.70
C THR A 40 11.86 -6.56 -7.72
N CYS A 41 11.40 -7.01 -6.55
CA CYS A 41 10.16 -7.75 -6.39
C CYS A 41 9.59 -7.56 -4.97
N GLY A 42 8.28 -7.40 -4.86
CA GLY A 42 7.52 -7.56 -3.61
C GLY A 42 6.82 -8.93 -3.63
N PHE A 43 7.31 -9.88 -2.85
CA PHE A 43 6.86 -11.27 -2.86
C PHE A 43 5.98 -11.59 -1.65
N PHE A 44 4.80 -12.17 -1.93
CA PHE A 44 3.94 -12.80 -0.93
C PHE A 44 3.85 -14.29 -1.24
N PRO A 45 4.03 -15.18 -0.23
CA PRO A 45 3.97 -16.62 -0.45
C PRO A 45 2.55 -17.07 -0.81
N VAL A 46 2.46 -18.22 -1.48
CA VAL A 46 1.16 -18.86 -1.76
C VAL A 46 0.54 -19.31 -0.44
N ASP A 47 -0.71 -18.93 -0.20
CA ASP A 47 -1.45 -19.30 1.01
C ASP A 47 -2.92 -19.63 0.70
N ALA A 48 -3.71 -19.84 1.75
CA ALA A 48 -5.14 -20.12 1.62
C ALA A 48 -5.90 -19.03 0.84
N ALA A 49 -5.60 -17.75 1.10
CA ALA A 49 -6.22 -16.63 0.39
C ALA A 49 -5.91 -16.66 -1.11
N THR A 50 -4.70 -17.09 -1.49
CA THR A 50 -4.31 -17.30 -2.90
C THR A 50 -5.17 -18.38 -3.55
N ILE A 51 -5.35 -19.52 -2.88
CA ILE A 51 -6.20 -20.62 -3.39
C ILE A 51 -7.66 -20.18 -3.52
N ASP A 52 -8.18 -19.46 -2.53
CA ASP A 52 -9.55 -18.98 -2.56
C ASP A 52 -9.76 -17.91 -3.64
N TYR A 53 -8.81 -17.01 -3.83
CA TYR A 53 -8.83 -16.06 -4.95
C TYR A 53 -8.85 -16.77 -6.30
N LEU A 54 -8.05 -17.83 -6.50
CA LEU A 54 -8.08 -18.60 -7.75
C LEU A 54 -9.47 -19.22 -8.01
N LYS A 55 -10.14 -19.71 -6.96
CA LYS A 55 -11.51 -20.23 -7.09
C LYS A 55 -12.50 -19.13 -7.46
N THR A 56 -12.52 -18.02 -6.72
CA THR A 56 -13.51 -16.94 -6.91
C THR A 56 -13.34 -16.20 -8.23
N SER A 57 -12.12 -16.15 -8.75
CA SER A 57 -11.81 -15.61 -10.08
C SER A 57 -12.04 -16.60 -11.23
N GLY A 58 -12.68 -17.75 -10.97
CA GLY A 58 -13.17 -18.67 -12.00
C GLY A 58 -12.12 -19.63 -12.58
N ARG A 59 -10.99 -19.86 -11.90
CA ARG A 59 -10.03 -20.89 -12.38
C ARG A 59 -10.62 -22.28 -12.18
N LYS A 60 -10.40 -23.16 -13.16
CA LYS A 60 -10.92 -24.54 -13.14
C LYS A 60 -10.44 -25.30 -11.89
N ALA A 61 -11.31 -26.13 -11.32
CA ALA A 61 -11.07 -26.79 -10.05
C ALA A 61 -9.83 -27.72 -10.07
N ASP A 62 -9.58 -28.40 -11.19
CA ASP A 62 -8.38 -29.22 -11.42
C ASP A 62 -7.09 -28.38 -11.37
N ARG A 63 -7.10 -27.19 -11.98
CA ARG A 63 -5.97 -26.24 -11.95
C ARG A 63 -5.71 -25.73 -10.54
N VAL A 64 -6.75 -25.38 -9.79
CA VAL A 64 -6.61 -24.92 -8.40
C VAL A 64 -6.00 -26.02 -7.53
N LYS A 65 -6.49 -27.27 -7.66
CA LYS A 65 -5.94 -28.43 -6.95
C LYS A 65 -4.46 -28.65 -7.29
N LEU A 66 -4.09 -28.54 -8.57
CA LEU A 66 -2.72 -28.67 -9.02
C LEU A 66 -1.81 -27.60 -8.40
N VAL A 67 -2.21 -26.33 -8.44
CA VAL A 67 -1.44 -25.22 -7.85
C VAL A 67 -1.23 -25.46 -6.35
N GLN A 68 -2.27 -25.84 -5.62
CA GLN A 68 -2.15 -26.10 -4.18
C GLN A 68 -1.23 -27.29 -3.88
N ALA A 69 -1.39 -28.40 -4.60
CA ALA A 69 -0.57 -29.59 -4.40
C ALA A 69 0.90 -29.32 -4.72
N TYR A 70 1.17 -28.62 -5.84
CA TYR A 70 2.51 -28.24 -6.25
C TYR A 70 3.17 -27.29 -5.24
N ALA A 71 2.47 -26.23 -4.82
CA ALA A 71 3.01 -25.28 -3.84
C ALA A 71 3.36 -25.97 -2.51
N LYS A 72 2.54 -26.91 -2.05
CA LYS A 72 2.84 -27.71 -0.85
C LYS A 72 4.04 -28.62 -1.05
N ALA A 73 4.11 -29.34 -2.16
CA ALA A 73 5.22 -30.24 -2.46
C ALA A 73 6.58 -29.52 -2.57
N GLN A 74 6.58 -28.27 -3.05
CA GLN A 74 7.76 -27.42 -3.16
C GLN A 74 8.09 -26.64 -1.88
N GLY A 75 7.27 -26.74 -0.82
CA GLY A 75 7.46 -25.96 0.40
C GLY A 75 7.14 -24.46 0.24
N LEU A 76 6.43 -24.07 -0.82
CA LEU A 76 6.05 -22.68 -1.12
C LEU A 76 4.71 -22.28 -0.50
N PHE A 77 3.96 -23.23 0.08
CA PHE A 77 2.65 -23.00 0.68
C PHE A 77 2.77 -22.57 2.15
N ARG A 78 2.53 -21.27 2.42
CA ARG A 78 2.53 -20.70 3.78
C ARG A 78 1.27 -21.12 4.55
N THR A 79 1.47 -21.42 5.83
CA THR A 79 0.41 -21.51 6.86
C THR A 79 0.80 -20.67 8.08
N ALA A 80 -0.14 -20.42 8.98
CA ALA A 80 0.16 -19.76 10.27
C ALA A 80 1.16 -20.53 11.16
N LYS A 81 1.43 -21.81 10.85
CA LYS A 81 2.42 -22.65 11.55
C LYS A 81 3.75 -22.77 10.80
N SER A 82 3.85 -22.18 9.60
CA SER A 82 5.10 -22.20 8.84
C SER A 82 6.16 -21.41 9.61
N ALA A 83 7.39 -21.94 9.66
CA ALA A 83 8.51 -21.19 10.21
C ALA A 83 8.81 -19.97 9.34
N ASP A 84 9.23 -18.88 9.97
CA ASP A 84 9.63 -17.68 9.26
C ASP A 84 10.92 -17.94 8.47
N PRO A 85 11.01 -17.49 7.21
CA PRO A 85 12.25 -17.61 6.44
C PRO A 85 13.39 -16.80 7.07
N VAL A 86 14.63 -17.19 6.76
CA VAL A 86 15.82 -16.46 7.22
C VAL A 86 16.15 -15.37 6.19
N PHE A 87 15.98 -14.11 6.59
CA PHE A 87 16.25 -12.95 5.73
C PHE A 87 17.57 -12.27 6.07
N THR A 88 18.16 -11.59 5.07
CA THR A 88 19.35 -10.74 5.28
C THR A 88 19.08 -9.57 6.22
N THR A 89 17.86 -9.02 6.17
CA THR A 89 17.43 -7.93 7.04
C THR A 89 15.93 -8.03 7.24
N THR A 90 15.49 -7.87 8.48
CA THR A 90 14.07 -7.89 8.85
C THR A 90 13.61 -6.50 9.25
N LEU A 91 12.44 -6.10 8.77
CA LEU A 91 11.71 -4.92 9.24
C LEU A 91 10.33 -5.37 9.72
N THR A 92 9.86 -4.75 10.80
CA THR A 92 8.55 -5.04 11.37
C THR A 92 7.61 -3.86 11.15
N LEU A 93 6.38 -4.15 10.73
CA LEU A 93 5.26 -3.21 10.67
C LEU A 93 4.10 -3.82 11.45
N ASP A 94 3.62 -3.11 12.47
CA ASP A 94 2.36 -3.46 13.10
C ASP A 94 1.20 -2.90 12.24
N LEU A 95 0.29 -3.77 11.83
CA LEU A 95 -0.89 -3.36 11.05
C LEU A 95 -1.86 -2.51 11.89
N ALA A 96 -1.84 -2.64 13.22
CA ALA A 96 -2.68 -1.82 14.10
C ALA A 96 -2.27 -0.33 14.11
N ASP A 97 -1.00 -0.03 13.81
CA ASP A 97 -0.50 1.35 13.73
C ASP A 97 -0.83 2.03 12.39
N VAL A 98 -1.37 1.28 11.43
CA VAL A 98 -1.69 1.82 10.09
C VAL A 98 -2.97 2.64 10.15
N VAL A 99 -2.82 3.94 9.93
CA VAL A 99 -3.94 4.88 9.78
C VAL A 99 -4.19 5.22 8.32
N PRO A 100 -5.45 5.58 7.94
CA PRO A 100 -5.73 6.20 6.66
C PRO A 100 -4.77 7.36 6.40
N SER A 101 -4.20 7.40 5.20
CA SER A 101 -3.19 8.39 4.83
C SER A 101 -3.28 8.71 3.35
N MET A 102 -2.75 9.88 2.99
CA MET A 102 -2.58 10.31 1.61
C MET A 102 -1.10 10.52 1.31
N ALA A 103 -0.74 10.35 0.04
CA ALA A 103 0.60 10.63 -0.45
C ALA A 103 0.58 11.94 -1.27
N GLY A 104 1.48 12.87 -0.96
CA GLY A 104 1.54 14.14 -1.68
C GLY A 104 2.33 15.22 -0.93
N PRO A 105 2.29 16.48 -1.40
CA PRO A 105 1.52 16.95 -2.56
C PRO A 105 2.20 16.71 -3.92
N LYS A 106 3.50 16.46 -3.97
CA LYS A 106 4.26 16.29 -5.24
C LYS A 106 4.92 14.93 -5.40
N ARG A 107 5.08 14.18 -4.32
CA ARG A 107 5.90 12.97 -4.27
C ARG A 107 5.11 11.81 -3.64
N PRO A 108 5.12 10.61 -4.22
CA PRO A 108 4.38 9.45 -3.71
C PRO A 108 4.89 8.97 -2.35
N GLU A 109 6.13 9.28 -1.99
CA GLU A 109 6.68 9.03 -0.66
C GLU A 109 6.20 10.00 0.43
N GLY A 110 5.52 11.09 0.05
CA GLY A 110 5.03 12.13 0.96
C GLY A 110 3.81 11.68 1.75
N ARG A 111 3.95 10.64 2.58
CA ARG A 111 2.85 10.11 3.40
C ARG A 111 2.46 11.13 4.48
N ILE A 112 1.19 11.53 4.47
CA ILE A 112 0.55 12.37 5.48
C ILE A 112 -0.65 11.59 6.04
N ALA A 113 -0.74 11.44 7.36
CA ALA A 113 -1.92 10.84 7.98
C ALA A 113 -3.17 11.67 7.65
N LEU A 114 -4.31 11.03 7.38
CA LEU A 114 -5.52 11.72 6.93
C LEU A 114 -5.94 12.88 7.86
N PRO A 115 -5.88 12.76 9.20
CA PRO A 115 -6.18 13.89 10.10
C PRO A 115 -5.24 15.09 9.95
N ALA A 116 -4.03 14.87 9.42
CA ALA A 116 -3.01 15.90 9.23
C ALA A 116 -3.02 16.51 7.82
N VAL A 117 -3.89 16.04 6.91
CA VAL A 117 -3.93 16.52 5.52
C VAL A 117 -4.24 18.00 5.43
N SER A 118 -5.23 18.50 6.18
CA SER A 118 -5.61 19.93 6.14
C SER A 118 -4.42 20.83 6.53
N THR A 119 -3.74 20.50 7.62
CA THR A 119 -2.56 21.24 8.08
C THR A 119 -1.39 21.10 7.10
N GLY A 120 -1.20 19.89 6.54
CA GLY A 120 -0.18 19.63 5.54
C GLY A 120 -0.41 20.41 4.24
N PHE A 121 -1.67 20.56 3.82
CA PHE A 121 -2.05 21.36 2.66
C PHE A 121 -1.71 22.83 2.85
N ALA A 122 -2.13 23.45 3.97
CA ALA A 122 -1.80 24.85 4.29
C ALA A 122 -0.28 25.08 4.30
N THR A 123 0.46 24.16 4.93
CA THR A 123 1.94 24.19 4.95
C THR A 123 2.54 24.13 3.55
N ALA A 124 2.02 23.23 2.69
CA ALA A 124 2.48 23.09 1.31
C ALA A 124 2.11 24.31 0.45
N LEU A 125 0.94 24.91 0.64
CA LEU A 125 0.49 26.07 -0.13
C LEU A 125 1.47 27.24 0.02
N VAL A 126 1.89 27.50 1.26
CA VAL A 126 2.87 28.54 1.57
C VAL A 126 4.28 28.13 1.11
N GLY A 127 4.76 26.95 1.52
CA GLY A 127 6.16 26.56 1.31
C GLY A 127 6.46 26.03 -0.09
N GLU A 128 5.69 25.03 -0.53
CA GLU A 128 5.93 24.28 -1.77
C GLU A 128 5.38 24.99 -3.02
N TYR A 129 4.27 25.71 -2.88
CA TYR A 129 3.63 26.44 -3.98
C TYR A 129 3.90 27.95 -3.94
N LYS A 130 4.58 28.45 -2.88
CA LYS A 130 4.94 29.86 -2.72
C LYS A 130 3.73 30.80 -2.85
N LYS A 131 2.58 30.38 -2.33
CA LYS A 131 1.33 31.15 -2.28
C LYS A 131 0.96 31.49 -0.83
N PRO A 132 1.69 32.42 -0.17
CA PRO A 132 1.36 32.85 1.18
C PRO A 132 0.09 33.72 1.23
N GLU A 133 -0.31 34.32 0.12
CA GLU A 133 -1.46 35.22 0.02
C GLU A 133 -2.64 34.53 -0.69
N GLY A 134 -3.86 34.80 -0.23
CA GLY A 134 -5.09 34.29 -0.87
C GLY A 134 -5.61 32.95 -0.37
N GLU A 135 -5.05 32.37 0.70
CA GLU A 135 -5.57 31.15 1.34
C GLU A 135 -7.05 31.28 1.72
N GLN A 136 -7.46 32.46 2.19
CA GLN A 136 -8.84 32.78 2.57
C GLN A 136 -9.68 33.33 1.41
N LYS A 137 -9.11 33.45 0.20
CA LYS A 137 -9.83 34.06 -0.92
C LYS A 137 -10.82 33.05 -1.50
N ARG A 138 -12.10 33.42 -1.47
CA ARG A 138 -13.22 32.64 -2.02
C ARG A 138 -13.66 33.23 -3.36
N TYR A 139 -14.08 32.36 -4.27
CA TYR A 139 -14.56 32.69 -5.61
C TYR A 139 -15.95 32.09 -5.81
N ALA A 140 -16.96 32.92 -6.04
CA ALA A 140 -18.32 32.45 -6.30
C ALA A 140 -18.37 31.58 -7.57
N VAL A 141 -19.15 30.50 -7.53
CA VAL A 141 -19.35 29.61 -8.68
C VAL A 141 -20.58 30.06 -9.47
N GLU A 142 -20.40 30.32 -10.76
CA GLU A 142 -21.47 30.80 -11.63
C GLU A 142 -22.66 29.82 -11.65
N GLY A 143 -23.86 30.35 -11.39
CA GLY A 143 -25.09 29.56 -11.35
C GLY A 143 -25.24 28.62 -10.15
N ARG A 144 -24.41 28.76 -9.11
CA ARG A 144 -24.47 27.96 -7.87
C ARG A 144 -24.54 28.86 -6.63
N ASP A 145 -24.98 28.27 -5.53
CA ASP A 145 -25.14 28.91 -4.21
C ASP A 145 -23.92 28.72 -3.28
N PHE A 146 -22.78 28.31 -3.84
CA PHE A 146 -21.54 28.12 -3.10
C PHE A 146 -20.36 28.84 -3.77
N ASP A 147 -19.31 29.06 -2.98
CA ASP A 147 -18.02 29.58 -3.42
C ASP A 147 -16.92 28.54 -3.27
N LEU A 148 -15.78 28.77 -3.93
CA LEU A 148 -14.61 27.90 -3.88
C LEU A 148 -13.36 28.66 -3.45
N GLY A 149 -12.56 28.01 -2.60
CA GLY A 149 -11.26 28.49 -2.16
C GLY A 149 -10.18 27.41 -2.26
N HIS A 150 -8.98 27.75 -1.77
CA HIS A 150 -7.90 26.77 -1.66
C HIS A 150 -8.24 25.69 -0.62
N GLY A 151 -8.12 24.43 -1.00
CA GLY A 151 -8.34 23.28 -0.11
C GLY A 151 -9.76 22.71 -0.13
N ASP A 152 -10.69 23.34 -0.85
CA ASP A 152 -12.04 22.79 -1.03
C ASP A 152 -12.01 21.50 -1.86
N VAL A 153 -12.89 20.57 -1.50
CA VAL A 153 -13.18 19.35 -2.25
C VAL A 153 -14.65 19.42 -2.65
N VAL A 154 -14.92 19.43 -3.96
CA VAL A 154 -16.26 19.49 -4.57
C VAL A 154 -16.63 18.20 -5.27
#